data_AF-Q845T5-F1
#
_entry.id   AF-Q845T5-F1
#
_cell.length_a   1.000
_cell.length_b   1.000
_cell.length_c   1.000
_cell.angle_alpha   90.00
_cell.angle_beta   90.00
_cell.angle_gamma   90.00
#
_symmetry.space_group_name_H-M   'P 1'
#
loop_
_entity.id
_entity.type
_entity.pdbx_description
1 polymer ?
#
loop_
_entity_poly.entity_id
_entity_poly.type
_entity_poly.pdbx_seq_one_letter_code
_entity_poly.pdbx_strand_id
1 'polypeptide(L)'
;KLSSMGQHVQPRFVSGYQFDDDEYRQGSEQELIAHAGKELCALFDYFRQEMSLWTRIRPGFTQHLFADGVFGCLVKLSQFYPTLSGDYFLEQARLWLAACQLPEKLIQSLRYDETSRQLSLVRTSCCLVYKCQGRELCRDCPRHPDNKRE
;
A
#
# COMPACT_ATOMS: atom_id res chain seq x y z
N LYS A 1 -17.13 0.51 9.58
CA LYS A 1 -15.68 0.25 9.86
C LYS A 1 -15.13 -0.75 8.84
N LEU A 2 -13.84 -0.75 8.53
CA LEU A 2 -13.28 -1.75 7.58
C LEU A 2 -13.31 -3.17 8.15
N SER A 3 -13.14 -3.32 9.46
CA SER A 3 -13.13 -4.62 10.14
C SER A 3 -14.45 -5.38 10.06
N SER A 4 -15.52 -4.70 9.69
CA SER A 4 -16.87 -5.26 9.66
C SER A 4 -17.39 -5.42 8.23
N MET A 5 -16.63 -4.94 7.23
CA MET A 5 -16.94 -5.07 5.80
C MET A 5 -17.29 -6.51 5.40
N GLY A 6 -18.52 -6.70 4.93
CA GLY A 6 -18.96 -7.94 4.33
C GLY A 6 -18.26 -8.22 3.00
N GLN A 7 -17.92 -9.48 2.76
CA GLN A 7 -17.35 -9.95 1.49
C GLN A 7 -18.21 -11.08 0.91
N HIS A 8 -18.46 -11.05 -0.39
CA HIS A 8 -19.09 -12.16 -1.10
C HIS A 8 -18.00 -13.16 -1.54
N VAL A 9 -17.80 -14.19 -0.71
CA VAL A 9 -16.73 -15.20 -0.90
C VAL A 9 -17.24 -16.40 -1.69
N GLN A 10 -16.46 -16.80 -2.69
CA GLN A 10 -16.63 -17.99 -3.52
C GLN A 10 -15.37 -18.86 -3.45
N PRO A 11 -15.39 -20.13 -3.92
CA PRO A 11 -14.19 -20.96 -3.92
C PRO A 11 -13.02 -20.30 -4.66
N ARG A 12 -11.98 -19.91 -3.91
CA ARG A 12 -10.77 -19.22 -4.39
C ARG A 12 -10.99 -17.82 -4.97
N PHE A 13 -12.12 -17.18 -4.68
CA PHE A 13 -12.45 -15.88 -5.27
C PHE A 13 -13.32 -15.03 -4.33
N VAL A 14 -13.13 -13.72 -4.35
CA VAL A 14 -14.04 -12.75 -3.71
C VAL A 14 -14.64 -11.91 -4.83
N SER A 15 -15.96 -11.98 -4.99
CA SER A 15 -16.68 -11.34 -6.11
C SER A 15 -17.31 -10.00 -5.75
N GLY A 16 -17.26 -9.59 -4.48
CA GLY A 16 -17.75 -8.28 -4.04
C GLY A 16 -17.48 -8.01 -2.57
N TYR A 17 -17.67 -6.75 -2.19
CA TYR A 17 -17.61 -6.30 -0.80
C TYR A 17 -18.66 -5.21 -0.54
N GLN A 18 -19.05 -5.03 0.71
CA GLN A 18 -19.99 -4.01 1.15
C GLN A 18 -19.58 -3.50 2.53
N PHE A 19 -19.69 -2.18 2.74
CA PHE A 19 -19.58 -1.59 4.07
C PHE A 19 -20.90 -1.74 4.84
N ASP A 20 -20.79 -1.95 6.15
CA ASP A 20 -21.97 -2.19 7.00
C ASP A 20 -22.86 -0.97 7.21
N ASP A 21 -22.28 0.22 7.01
CA ASP A 21 -22.95 1.51 7.13
C ASP A 21 -22.57 2.40 5.93
N ASP A 22 -23.41 3.41 5.70
CA ASP A 22 -23.20 4.49 4.73
C ASP A 22 -22.66 5.76 5.41
N GLU A 23 -22.30 5.67 6.69
CA GLU A 23 -21.72 6.77 7.43
C GLU A 23 -20.35 7.15 6.86
N TYR A 24 -20.22 8.42 6.49
CA TYR A 24 -18.94 9.00 6.11
C TYR A 24 -18.44 9.96 7.18
N ARG A 25 -17.13 10.17 7.21
CA ARG A 25 -16.49 11.06 8.18
C ARG A 25 -16.05 12.35 7.51
N GLN A 26 -16.19 13.43 8.26
CA GLN A 26 -15.70 14.75 7.89
C GLN A 26 -14.60 15.17 8.87
N GLY A 27 -13.66 15.96 8.38
CA GLY A 27 -12.51 16.42 9.15
C GLY A 27 -11.46 17.02 8.22
N SER A 28 -10.37 17.49 8.81
CA SER A 28 -9.17 17.82 8.05
C SER A 28 -8.57 16.58 7.38
N GLU A 29 -7.79 16.79 6.31
CA GLU A 29 -7.10 15.70 5.61
C GLU A 29 -6.27 14.84 6.58
N GLN A 30 -5.56 15.47 7.52
CA GLN A 30 -4.74 14.76 8.51
C GLN A 30 -5.58 13.90 9.47
N GLU A 31 -6.73 14.39 9.94
CA GLU A 31 -7.64 13.62 10.79
C GLU A 31 -8.22 12.42 10.05
N LEU A 32 -8.60 12.63 8.78
CA LEU A 32 -9.16 11.57 7.92
C LEU A 32 -8.11 10.51 7.58
N ILE A 33 -6.86 10.91 7.27
CA ILE A 33 -5.74 9.99 7.04
C ILE A 33 -5.44 9.20 8.31
N ALA A 34 -5.36 9.85 9.47
CA ALA A 34 -5.10 9.16 10.74
C ALA A 34 -6.18 8.12 11.06
N HIS A 35 -7.45 8.44 10.81
CA HIS A 35 -8.54 7.48 11.00
C HIS A 35 -8.48 6.33 9.99
N ALA A 36 -8.32 6.62 8.70
CA ALA A 36 -8.21 5.60 7.67
C ALA A 36 -7.01 4.67 7.89
N GLY A 37 -5.84 5.23 8.25
CA GLY A 37 -4.64 4.46 8.58
C GLY A 37 -4.87 3.47 9.71
N LYS A 38 -5.59 3.87 10.78
CA LYS A 38 -5.96 2.98 11.87
C LYS A 38 -6.84 1.81 11.41
N GLU A 39 -7.83 2.06 10.58
CA GLU A 39 -8.71 1.02 10.04
C GLU A 39 -7.94 0.05 9.13
N LEU A 40 -7.02 0.58 8.30
CA LEU A 40 -6.14 -0.23 7.47
C LEU A 40 -5.19 -1.07 8.32
N CYS A 41 -4.57 -0.53 9.37
CA CYS A 41 -3.74 -1.30 10.29
C CYS A 41 -4.51 -2.51 10.84
N ALA A 42 -5.73 -2.30 11.34
CA ALA A 42 -6.55 -3.37 11.89
C ALA A 42 -6.82 -4.47 10.83
N LEU A 43 -7.14 -4.08 9.60
CA LEU A 43 -7.40 -5.00 8.51
C LEU A 43 -6.14 -5.79 8.08
N PHE A 44 -5.01 -5.11 7.90
CA PHE A 44 -3.76 -5.77 7.50
C PHE A 44 -3.18 -6.63 8.62
N ASP A 45 -3.37 -6.26 9.89
CA ASP A 45 -3.00 -7.11 11.02
C ASP A 45 -3.84 -8.38 11.07
N TYR A 46 -5.15 -8.29 10.84
CA TYR A 46 -6.01 -9.46 10.71
C TYR A 46 -5.52 -10.40 9.61
N PHE A 47 -5.30 -9.91 8.38
CA PHE A 47 -4.80 -10.76 7.29
C PHE A 47 -3.42 -11.37 7.58
N ARG A 48 -2.53 -10.62 8.23
CA ARG A 48 -1.22 -11.15 8.64
C ARG A 48 -1.37 -12.28 9.66
N GLN A 49 -2.28 -12.16 10.62
CA GLN A 49 -2.55 -13.19 11.63
C GLN A 49 -3.13 -14.46 10.99
N GLU A 50 -4.14 -14.31 10.13
CA GLU A 50 -4.74 -15.43 9.39
C GLU A 50 -3.71 -16.19 8.56
N MET A 51 -2.86 -15.46 7.82
CA MET A 51 -1.78 -16.08 7.05
C MET A 51 -0.70 -16.73 7.92
N SER A 52 -0.49 -16.20 9.13
CA SER A 52 0.51 -16.73 10.07
C SER A 52 0.15 -18.13 10.61
N LEU A 53 -1.12 -18.54 10.50
CA LEU A 53 -1.56 -19.90 10.79
C LEU A 53 -0.98 -20.94 9.81
N TRP A 54 -0.70 -20.53 8.58
CA TRP A 54 -0.24 -21.41 7.50
C TRP A 54 1.26 -21.29 7.24
N THR A 55 1.84 -20.11 7.45
CA THR A 55 3.26 -19.87 7.22
C THR A 55 3.77 -18.69 8.03
N ARG A 56 5.04 -18.73 8.44
CA ARG A 56 5.64 -17.60 9.17
C ARG A 56 5.74 -16.38 8.26
N ILE A 57 4.99 -15.31 8.59
CA ILE A 57 5.11 -14.01 7.95
C ILE A 57 5.87 -13.04 8.84
N ARG A 58 7.02 -12.54 8.36
CA ARG A 58 7.81 -11.55 9.10
C ARG A 58 7.13 -10.18 9.05
N PRO A 59 6.94 -9.47 10.17
CA PRO A 59 6.27 -8.17 10.18
C PRO A 59 6.89 -7.15 9.23
N GLY A 60 8.23 -7.09 9.18
CA GLY A 60 8.93 -6.18 8.26
C GLY A 60 8.60 -6.44 6.79
N PHE A 61 8.38 -7.70 6.40
CA PHE A 61 7.99 -8.02 5.03
C PHE A 61 6.62 -7.45 4.66
N THR A 62 5.62 -7.63 5.53
CA THR A 62 4.27 -7.08 5.30
C THR A 62 4.24 -5.56 5.38
N GLN A 63 5.07 -4.94 6.21
CA GLN A 63 5.19 -3.48 6.27
C GLN A 63 5.68 -2.89 4.94
N HIS A 64 6.65 -3.54 4.28
CA HIS A 64 7.08 -3.12 2.94
C HIS A 64 5.95 -3.23 1.91
N LEU A 65 5.19 -4.35 1.92
CA LEU A 65 4.07 -4.53 0.98
C LEU A 65 2.93 -3.54 1.23
N PHE A 66 2.66 -3.23 2.51
CA PHE A 66 1.65 -2.27 2.88
C PHE A 66 2.05 -0.85 2.42
N ALA A 67 3.31 -0.46 2.67
CA ALA A 67 3.85 0.81 2.15
C ALA A 67 3.81 0.88 0.61
N ASP A 68 4.20 -0.19 -0.09
CA ASP A 68 4.12 -0.26 -1.56
C ASP A 68 2.67 -0.02 -2.05
N GLY A 69 1.66 -0.56 -1.33
CA GLY A 69 0.24 -0.35 -1.63
C GLY A 69 -0.20 1.10 -1.48
N VAL A 70 0.13 1.73 -0.35
CA VAL A 70 -0.14 3.15 -0.08
C VAL A 70 0.54 4.05 -1.13
N PHE A 71 1.83 3.82 -1.36
CA PHE A 71 2.61 4.59 -2.33
C PHE A 71 2.14 4.39 -3.76
N GLY A 72 1.69 3.20 -4.12
CA GLY A 72 1.05 2.94 -5.41
C GLY A 72 -0.19 3.80 -5.64
N CYS A 73 -0.97 4.10 -4.59
CA CYS A 73 -2.09 5.04 -4.68
C CYS A 73 -1.61 6.48 -4.89
N LEU A 74 -0.54 6.93 -4.21
CA LEU A 74 0.04 8.26 -4.43
C LEU A 74 0.64 8.42 -5.84
N VAL A 75 1.30 7.39 -6.36
CA VAL A 75 1.79 7.36 -7.75
C VAL A 75 0.63 7.56 -8.72
N LYS A 76 -0.46 6.81 -8.55
CA LYS A 76 -1.67 7.00 -9.37
C LYS A 76 -2.25 8.40 -9.23
N LEU A 77 -2.31 8.95 -8.01
CA LEU A 77 -2.79 10.31 -7.77
C LEU A 77 -1.96 11.35 -8.53
N SER A 78 -0.63 11.19 -8.59
CA SER A 78 0.26 12.09 -9.36
C SER A 78 0.02 12.03 -10.87
N GLN A 79 -0.46 10.90 -11.39
CA GLN A 79 -0.84 10.77 -12.80
C GLN A 79 -2.16 11.49 -13.09
N PHE A 80 -3.11 11.43 -12.16
CA PHE A 80 -4.41 12.10 -12.30
C PHE A 80 -4.36 13.61 -12.03
N TYR A 81 -3.47 14.06 -11.14
CA TYR A 81 -3.34 15.46 -10.72
C TYR A 81 -1.89 15.96 -10.85
N PRO A 82 -1.37 16.13 -12.08
CA PRO A 82 0.02 16.54 -12.32
C PRO A 82 0.35 17.99 -11.93
N THR A 83 -0.66 18.75 -11.45
CA THR A 83 -0.49 20.12 -10.94
C THR A 83 0.00 20.16 -9.50
N LEU A 84 -0.11 19.05 -8.76
CA LEU A 84 0.36 18.95 -7.38
C LEU A 84 1.90 18.83 -7.36
N SER A 85 2.52 19.43 -6.34
CA SER A 85 3.99 19.46 -6.22
C SER A 85 4.55 18.16 -5.64
N GLY A 86 5.85 17.94 -5.86
CA GLY A 86 6.58 16.85 -5.22
C GLY A 86 6.53 16.93 -3.70
N ASP A 87 6.65 18.14 -3.13
CA ASP A 87 6.55 18.38 -1.70
C ASP A 87 5.19 17.93 -1.13
N TYR A 88 4.09 18.18 -1.85
CA TYR A 88 2.78 17.70 -1.44
C TYR A 88 2.76 16.18 -1.38
N PHE A 89 3.22 15.47 -2.42
CA PHE A 89 3.22 14.00 -2.43
C PHE A 89 4.13 13.39 -1.37
N LEU A 90 5.29 14.00 -1.12
CA LEU A 90 6.20 13.54 -0.07
C LEU A 90 5.60 13.76 1.31
N GLU A 91 4.88 14.86 1.53
CA GLU A 91 4.17 15.08 2.79
C GLU A 91 3.01 14.09 2.99
N GLN A 92 2.22 13.84 1.94
CA GLN A 92 1.20 12.79 1.96
C GLN A 92 1.82 11.43 2.30
N ALA A 93 2.96 11.09 1.71
CA ALA A 93 3.66 9.84 2.02
C ALA A 93 4.03 9.75 3.51
N ARG A 94 4.54 10.83 4.12
CA ARG A 94 4.84 10.86 5.57
C ARG A 94 3.58 10.68 6.42
N LEU A 95 2.51 11.41 6.11
CA LEU A 95 1.23 11.32 6.83
C LEU A 95 0.68 9.90 6.80
N TRP A 96 0.68 9.25 5.64
CA TRP A 96 0.21 7.88 5.52
C TRP A 96 1.13 6.85 6.19
N LEU A 97 2.46 7.01 6.11
CA LEU A 97 3.38 6.14 6.86
C LEU A 97 3.13 6.24 8.38
N ALA A 98 2.97 7.46 8.89
CA ALA A 98 2.68 7.69 10.31
C ALA A 98 1.33 7.08 10.71
N ALA A 99 0.27 7.35 9.94
CA ALA A 99 -1.07 6.83 10.21
C ALA A 99 -1.14 5.29 10.18
N CYS A 100 -0.35 4.67 9.31
CA CYS A 100 -0.26 3.21 9.19
C CYS A 100 0.81 2.57 10.10
N GLN A 101 1.46 3.35 10.97
CA GLN A 101 2.55 2.90 11.86
C GLN A 101 3.70 2.19 11.11
N LEU A 102 4.04 2.70 9.92
CA LEU A 102 5.07 2.17 9.05
C LEU A 102 6.39 2.93 9.24
N PRO A 103 7.56 2.28 9.06
CA PRO A 103 8.85 2.96 9.20
C PRO A 103 9.00 4.12 8.20
N GLU A 104 9.33 5.31 8.71
CA GLU A 104 9.50 6.53 7.89
C GLU A 104 10.52 6.34 6.75
N LYS A 105 11.60 5.58 7.01
CA LYS A 105 12.65 5.26 6.03
C LYS A 105 12.12 4.65 4.73
N LEU A 106 10.91 4.08 4.73
CA LEU A 106 10.29 3.52 3.53
C LEU A 106 10.00 4.60 2.49
N ILE A 107 9.88 5.88 2.86
CA ILE A 107 9.74 7.00 1.90
C ILE A 107 10.87 7.03 0.86
N GLN A 108 12.03 6.44 1.16
CA GLN A 108 13.16 6.30 0.23
C GLN A 108 12.85 5.39 -0.97
N SER A 109 11.70 4.71 -1.03
CA SER A 109 11.23 4.03 -2.23
C SER A 109 10.54 4.96 -3.22
N LEU A 110 10.15 6.16 -2.82
CA LEU A 110 9.54 7.17 -3.69
C LEU A 110 10.59 8.05 -4.37
N ARG A 111 10.35 8.39 -5.63
CA ARG A 111 11.14 9.35 -6.40
C ARG A 111 10.19 10.28 -7.14
N TYR A 112 10.34 11.57 -6.92
CA TYR A 112 9.63 12.58 -7.69
C TYR A 112 10.57 13.15 -8.76
N ASP A 113 10.07 13.26 -9.99
CA ASP A 113 10.79 13.88 -11.09
C ASP A 113 10.15 15.24 -11.41
N GLU A 114 10.91 16.32 -11.18
CA GLU A 114 10.48 17.70 -11.43
C GLU A 114 10.18 17.99 -12.91
N THR A 115 10.85 17.28 -13.82
CA THR A 115 10.69 17.50 -15.27
C THR A 115 9.35 16.93 -15.75
N SER A 116 9.07 15.67 -15.39
CA SER A 116 7.81 15.02 -15.75
C SER A 116 6.66 15.35 -14.79
N ARG A 117 6.95 15.92 -13.61
CA ARG A 117 6.00 16.13 -12.50
C ARG A 117 5.28 14.85 -12.11
N GLN A 118 6.02 13.75 -12.05
CA GLN A 118 5.48 12.43 -11.73
C GLN A 118 6.17 11.83 -10.52
N LEU A 119 5.37 11.19 -9.68
CA LEU A 119 5.86 10.35 -8.59
C LEU A 119 6.05 8.92 -9.12
N SER A 120 7.18 8.31 -8.79
CA SER A 120 7.47 6.91 -9.09
C SER A 120 7.82 6.14 -7.82
N LEU A 121 7.48 4.85 -7.81
CA LEU A 121 7.77 3.94 -6.72
C LEU A 121 8.81 2.92 -7.20
N VAL A 122 9.95 2.86 -6.49
CA VAL A 122 10.97 1.84 -6.70
C VAL A 122 10.91 0.85 -5.53
N ARG A 123 10.28 -0.28 -5.80
CA ARG A 123 10.03 -1.31 -4.79
C ARG A 123 11.33 -1.88 -4.23
N THR A 124 11.38 -1.99 -2.91
CA THR A 124 12.53 -2.55 -2.17
C THR A 124 12.27 -3.97 -1.67
N SER A 125 11.04 -4.47 -1.82
CA SER A 125 10.65 -5.83 -1.46
C SER A 125 9.97 -6.57 -2.62
N CYS A 126 10.24 -7.88 -2.74
CA CYS A 126 9.55 -8.73 -3.71
C CYS A 126 8.23 -9.20 -3.10
N CYS A 127 7.08 -8.96 -3.75
CA CYS A 127 5.77 -9.50 -3.32
C CYS A 127 5.65 -11.03 -3.39
N LEU A 128 6.68 -11.72 -3.91
CA LEU A 128 6.73 -13.17 -4.06
C LEU A 128 5.63 -13.76 -4.96
N VAL A 129 4.93 -12.94 -5.76
CA VAL A 129 3.87 -13.43 -6.66
C VAL A 129 4.36 -14.51 -7.62
N TYR A 130 5.63 -14.47 -8.01
CA TYR A 130 6.28 -15.46 -8.87
C TYR A 130 6.32 -16.88 -8.26
N LYS A 131 6.08 -17.02 -6.95
CA LYS A 131 5.96 -18.32 -6.27
C LYS A 131 4.58 -18.94 -6.46
N CYS A 132 3.59 -18.18 -6.91
CA CYS A 132 2.28 -18.71 -7.27
C CYS A 132 2.37 -19.42 -8.62
N GLN A 133 1.63 -20.50 -8.78
CA GLN A 133 1.62 -21.30 -10.02
C GLN A 133 1.34 -20.43 -11.25
N GLY A 134 2.23 -20.52 -12.25
CA GLY A 134 2.07 -19.83 -13.54
C GLY A 134 2.30 -18.31 -13.49
N ARG A 135 2.95 -17.77 -12.44
CA ARG A 135 3.22 -16.34 -12.30
C ARG A 135 4.71 -16.03 -12.45
N GLU A 136 5.00 -14.88 -13.04
CA GLU A 136 6.36 -14.37 -13.24
C GLU A 136 6.72 -13.29 -12.22
N LEU A 137 7.97 -12.83 -12.24
CA LEU A 137 8.38 -11.64 -11.50
C LEU A 137 7.62 -10.42 -12.02
N CYS A 138 7.17 -9.54 -11.12
CA CYS A 138 6.65 -8.24 -11.53
C CYS A 138 7.74 -7.47 -12.28
N ARG A 139 7.33 -6.66 -13.28
CA ARG A 139 8.25 -5.80 -14.03
C ARG A 139 9.07 -4.87 -13.11
N ASP A 140 8.47 -4.40 -12.03
CA ASP A 140 9.08 -3.53 -11.02
C ASP A 140 9.67 -4.30 -9.82
N CYS A 141 9.80 -5.62 -9.91
CA CYS A 141 10.28 -6.43 -8.81
C CYS A 141 11.78 -6.18 -8.56
N PRO A 142 12.24 -5.98 -7.30
CA PRO A 142 13.67 -5.84 -7.00
C PRO A 142 14.50 -7.10 -7.27
N ARG A 143 13.85 -8.24 -7.53
CA ARG A 143 14.51 -9.48 -7.96
C ARG A 143 14.63 -9.61 -9.47
N HIS A 144 13.99 -8.73 -10.24
CA HIS A 144 14.13 -8.72 -11.70
C HIS A 144 15.58 -8.36 -12.07
N PRO A 145 16.22 -9.07 -13.02
CA PRO A 145 17.59 -8.78 -13.43
C PRO A 145 17.82 -7.30 -13.80
N ASP A 146 16.86 -6.72 -14.53
CA ASP A 146 16.90 -5.32 -14.99
C ASP A 146 16.75 -4.28 -13.86
N ASN A 147 16.32 -4.69 -12.67
CA ASN A 147 16.09 -3.81 -11.52
C ASN A 147 17.15 -3.98 -10.43
N LYS A 148 18.19 -4.79 -10.67
CA LYS A 148 19.30 -4.93 -9.71
C LYS A 148 19.99 -3.58 -9.57
N ARG A 149 19.95 -3.04 -8.37
CA ARG A 149 20.75 -1.87 -8.00
C ARG A 149 22.20 -2.35 -7.83
N GLU A 150 23.14 -1.71 -8.50
CA GLU A 150 24.57 -1.86 -8.22
C GLU A 150 24.89 -1.51 -6.76
#